data_AF-A0A2N5YQW9-F1
#
_entry.id   AF-A0A2N5YQW9-F1
#
_cell.length_a   1.000
_cell.length_b   1.000
_cell.length_c   1.000
_cell.angle_alpha   90.00
_cell.angle_beta   90.00
_cell.angle_gamma   90.00
#
_symmetry.space_group_name_H-M   'P 1'
#
loop_
_entity.id
_entity.type
_entity.pdbx_description
1 polymer ?
#
loop_
_entity_poly.entity_id
_entity_poly.type
_entity_poly.pdbx_seq_one_letter_code
_entity_poly.pdbx_strand_id
1 'polypeptide(L)'
;MSEVYKIHNPDIPYFITNSVLNWYPVFDTPNYFNILKNALKFYQENKNLEIYGYCFMPTHMHLIARCESYNLADITRDFKRYTSRQITDLMVNDDEKRDWLLEMQKEAERLKRTSKTKFWQDGYHPMEIYSDWFLKQKIDYIHNNPVEDGICKKPEDYLYSSARNYAKLKSVLSILDVNGDEI
;
A
#
# COMPACT_ATOMS: atom_id res chain seq x y z
N MET A 1 -19.79 -9.20 -10.59
CA MET A 1 -18.53 -8.44 -10.58
C MET A 1 -18.91 -6.97 -10.61
N SER A 2 -18.56 -6.18 -9.59
CA SER A 2 -18.94 -4.76 -9.55
C SER A 2 -18.05 -3.96 -10.52
N GLU A 3 -18.67 -3.37 -11.54
CA GLU A 3 -18.02 -2.64 -12.64
C GLU A 3 -17.48 -1.25 -12.27
N VAL A 4 -17.41 -0.88 -10.99
CA VAL A 4 -17.35 0.53 -10.56
C VAL A 4 -15.94 1.11 -10.40
N TYR A 5 -14.87 0.31 -10.54
CA TYR A 5 -13.51 0.81 -10.27
C TYR A 5 -12.47 0.22 -11.23
N LYS A 6 -12.40 0.76 -12.45
CA LYS A 6 -11.31 0.48 -13.39
C LYS A 6 -10.39 1.70 -13.46
N ILE A 7 -9.09 1.46 -13.58
CA ILE A 7 -8.12 2.50 -13.96
C ILE A 7 -8.35 2.80 -15.44
N HIS A 8 -8.70 4.04 -15.74
CA HIS A 8 -9.18 4.45 -17.07
C HIS A 8 -8.11 5.18 -17.88
N ASN A 9 -7.17 5.86 -17.21
CA ASN A 9 -6.14 6.65 -17.86
C ASN A 9 -4.75 6.32 -17.28
N PRO A 10 -3.84 5.68 -18.04
CA PRO A 10 -2.51 5.33 -17.54
C PRO A 10 -1.61 6.54 -17.27
N ASP A 11 -1.95 7.72 -17.80
CA ASP A 11 -1.10 8.91 -17.77
C ASP A 11 -1.19 9.69 -16.46
N ILE A 12 -2.19 9.39 -15.63
CA ILE A 12 -2.49 10.12 -14.39
C ILE A 12 -2.31 9.25 -13.14
N PRO A 13 -1.96 9.86 -11.99
CA PRO A 13 -1.85 9.14 -10.74
C PRO A 13 -3.20 8.66 -10.21
N TYR A 14 -3.17 7.54 -9.49
CA TYR A 14 -4.30 7.04 -8.73
C TYR A 14 -3.96 6.95 -7.25
N PHE A 15 -4.90 7.38 -6.42
CA PHE A 15 -4.93 7.05 -5.01
C PHE A 15 -5.51 5.65 -4.82
N ILE A 16 -4.76 4.78 -4.15
CA ILE A 16 -5.04 3.37 -3.95
C ILE A 16 -4.99 3.06 -2.46
N THR A 17 -5.96 2.29 -1.98
CA THR A 17 -5.98 1.80 -0.59
C THR A 17 -6.07 0.28 -0.57
N ASN A 18 -5.14 -0.37 0.12
CA ASN A 18 -5.17 -1.81 0.36
C ASN A 18 -5.27 -2.07 1.86
N SER A 19 -6.35 -2.72 2.29
CA SER A 19 -6.62 -3.03 3.69
C SER A 19 -6.48 -4.51 3.99
N VAL A 20 -5.89 -4.84 5.14
CA VAL A 20 -5.80 -6.21 5.64
C VAL A 20 -7.21 -6.71 5.97
N LEU A 21 -7.46 -8.01 5.79
CA LEU A 21 -8.72 -8.66 6.16
C LEU A 21 -9.07 -8.31 7.61
N ASN A 22 -10.33 -7.94 7.85
CA ASN A 22 -10.85 -7.53 9.17
C ASN A 22 -10.04 -6.41 9.86
N TRP A 23 -9.24 -5.65 9.10
CA TRP A 23 -8.37 -4.60 9.64
C TRP A 23 -7.41 -5.10 10.72
N TYR A 24 -6.94 -6.35 10.62
CA TYR A 24 -5.94 -6.86 11.55
C TYR A 24 -4.64 -6.03 11.48
N PRO A 25 -4.06 -5.60 12.61
CA PRO A 25 -2.87 -4.75 12.64
C PRO A 25 -1.59 -5.57 12.42
N VAL A 26 -1.45 -6.14 11.22
CA VAL A 26 -0.33 -7.03 10.88
C VAL A 26 1.00 -6.28 10.74
N PHE A 27 0.97 -5.01 10.35
CA PHE A 27 2.19 -4.23 10.11
C PHE A 27 2.66 -3.56 11.41
N ASP A 28 3.37 -4.31 12.25
CA ASP A 28 3.86 -3.87 13.56
C ASP A 28 5.39 -3.96 13.71
N THR A 29 6.03 -4.84 12.93
CA THR A 29 7.49 -5.02 12.93
C THR A 29 8.12 -4.66 11.58
N PRO A 30 9.42 -4.28 11.55
CA PRO A 30 10.13 -3.94 10.33
C PRO A 30 10.08 -5.04 9.25
N ASN A 31 9.98 -6.31 9.63
CA ASN A 31 9.94 -7.43 8.68
C ASN A 31 8.70 -7.37 7.78
N TYR A 32 7.52 -7.05 8.33
CA TYR A 32 6.30 -6.90 7.55
C TYR A 32 6.36 -5.67 6.63
N PHE A 33 6.82 -4.53 7.14
CA PHE A 33 6.99 -3.32 6.33
C PHE A 33 8.02 -3.50 5.20
N ASN A 34 9.10 -4.24 5.45
CA ASN A 34 10.12 -4.53 4.45
C ASN A 34 9.57 -5.32 3.27
N ILE A 35 8.58 -6.21 3.47
CA ILE A 35 7.93 -6.93 2.37
C ILE A 35 7.21 -5.94 1.44
N LEU A 36 6.44 -5.00 2.00
CA LEU A 36 5.75 -3.96 1.20
C LEU A 36 6.75 -3.08 0.46
N LYS A 37 7.77 -2.59 1.19
CA LYS A 37 8.85 -1.76 0.66
C LYS A 37 9.56 -2.42 -0.51
N ASN A 38 10.04 -3.65 -0.32
CA ASN A 38 10.81 -4.36 -1.34
C ASN A 38 9.95 -4.68 -2.58
N ALA A 39 8.67 -5.00 -2.38
CA ALA A 39 7.74 -5.21 -3.48
C ALA A 39 7.54 -3.92 -4.31
N LEU A 40 7.27 -2.77 -3.68
CA LEU A 40 7.14 -1.50 -4.41
C LEU A 40 8.44 -1.10 -5.11
N LYS A 41 9.58 -1.24 -4.42
CA LYS A 41 10.89 -0.94 -4.99
C LYS A 41 11.17 -1.77 -6.25
N PHE A 42 10.82 -3.05 -6.25
CA PHE A 42 10.91 -3.89 -7.45
C PHE A 42 10.11 -3.30 -8.62
N TYR A 43 8.88 -2.83 -8.38
CA TYR A 43 8.06 -2.21 -9.43
C TYR A 43 8.62 -0.84 -9.88
N GLN A 44 9.22 -0.05 -8.99
CA GLN A 44 9.92 1.19 -9.39
C GLN A 44 11.06 0.87 -10.36
N GLU A 45 11.94 -0.08 -9.98
CA GLU A 45 13.16 -0.41 -10.74
C GLU A 45 12.90 -1.18 -12.05
N ASN A 46 11.84 -2.01 -12.11
CA ASN A 46 11.64 -2.94 -13.23
C ASN A 46 10.42 -2.60 -14.09
N LYS A 47 9.53 -1.74 -13.61
CA LYS A 47 8.25 -1.44 -14.27
C LYS A 47 7.98 0.05 -14.40
N ASN A 48 8.93 0.92 -14.03
CA ASN A 48 8.75 2.37 -14.02
C ASN A 48 7.48 2.76 -13.25
N LEU A 49 7.26 2.13 -12.09
CA LEU A 49 6.21 2.57 -11.18
C LEU A 49 6.64 3.89 -10.56
N GLU A 50 5.86 4.92 -10.80
CA GLU A 50 6.07 6.24 -10.23
C GLU A 50 5.20 6.39 -9.00
N ILE A 51 5.80 6.75 -7.87
CA ILE A 51 5.12 6.89 -6.59
C ILE A 51 5.23 8.35 -6.17
N TYR A 52 4.11 9.00 -5.90
CA TYR A 52 4.05 10.39 -5.41
C TYR A 52 3.83 10.48 -3.90
N GLY A 53 3.30 9.41 -3.30
CA GLY A 53 3.06 9.35 -1.87
C GLY A 53 2.69 7.95 -1.44
N TYR A 54 3.10 7.58 -0.24
CA TYR A 54 2.73 6.34 0.44
C TYR A 54 2.60 6.57 1.94
N CYS A 55 1.78 5.75 2.59
CA CYS A 55 1.77 5.57 4.03
C CYS A 55 1.39 4.11 4.36
N PHE A 56 2.27 3.39 5.04
CA PHE A 56 1.98 2.03 5.51
C PHE A 56 1.50 2.09 6.96
N MET A 57 0.19 1.92 7.16
CA MET A 57 -0.43 1.88 8.48
C MET A 57 -0.42 0.44 9.03
N PRO A 58 -0.65 0.23 10.34
CA PRO A 58 -0.69 -1.12 10.92
C PRO A 58 -1.68 -2.08 10.24
N THR A 59 -2.81 -1.56 9.75
CA THR A 59 -3.95 -2.35 9.24
C THR A 59 -4.19 -2.22 7.73
N HIS A 60 -3.53 -1.26 7.07
CA HIS A 60 -3.76 -0.91 5.67
C HIS A 60 -2.60 -0.10 5.11
N MET A 61 -2.59 0.13 3.80
CA MET A 61 -1.67 1.05 3.16
C MET A 61 -2.39 1.96 2.17
N HIS A 62 -1.89 3.18 2.08
CA HIS A 62 -2.23 4.11 1.01
C HIS A 62 -1.04 4.29 0.06
N LEU A 63 -1.35 4.42 -1.22
CA LEU A 63 -0.39 4.64 -2.29
C LEU A 63 -0.98 5.64 -3.29
N ILE A 64 -0.21 6.64 -3.69
CA ILE A 64 -0.50 7.51 -4.82
C ILE A 64 0.56 7.21 -5.87
N ALA A 65 0.16 6.60 -6.98
CA ALA A 65 1.10 6.12 -7.98
C ALA A 65 0.52 6.18 -9.39
N ARG A 66 1.42 6.24 -10.38
CA ARG A 66 1.11 6.03 -11.80
C ARG A 66 2.12 5.07 -12.43
N CYS A 67 1.77 4.52 -13.58
CA CYS A 67 2.70 3.72 -14.36
C CYS A 67 2.30 3.82 -15.84
N GLU A 68 3.13 4.45 -16.65
CA GLU A 68 2.86 4.61 -18.08
C GLU A 68 3.06 3.29 -18.84
N SER A 69 4.07 2.51 -18.44
CA SER A 69 4.48 1.30 -19.17
C SER A 69 3.59 0.09 -18.92
N TYR A 70 2.80 0.08 -17.84
CA TYR A 70 2.01 -1.06 -17.42
C TYR A 70 0.69 -0.64 -16.79
N ASN A 71 -0.33 -1.49 -16.91
CA ASN A 71 -1.60 -1.26 -16.25
C ASN A 71 -1.44 -1.33 -14.72
N LEU A 72 -1.73 -0.21 -14.04
CA LEU A 72 -1.61 -0.11 -12.59
C LEU A 72 -2.55 -1.08 -11.83
N ALA A 73 -3.65 -1.52 -12.44
CA ALA A 73 -4.54 -2.54 -11.87
C ALA A 73 -3.86 -3.92 -11.84
N ASP A 74 -3.09 -4.26 -12.89
CA ASP A 74 -2.31 -5.50 -12.94
C ASP A 74 -1.15 -5.46 -11.95
N ILE A 75 -0.43 -4.33 -11.87
CA ILE A 75 0.60 -4.10 -10.84
C ILE A 75 -0.01 -4.28 -9.45
N THR A 76 -1.15 -3.65 -9.17
CA THR A 76 -1.82 -3.73 -7.86
C THR A 76 -2.24 -5.17 -7.55
N ARG A 77 -2.81 -5.90 -8.53
CA ARG A 77 -3.17 -7.31 -8.37
C ARG A 77 -1.95 -8.16 -8.01
N ASP A 78 -0.86 -8.00 -8.76
CA ASP A 78 0.34 -8.83 -8.63
C ASP A 78 1.11 -8.47 -7.35
N PHE A 79 1.17 -7.19 -6.99
CA PHE A 79 1.66 -6.70 -5.70
C PHE A 79 0.91 -7.36 -4.54
N LYS A 80 -0.44 -7.33 -4.56
CA LYS A 80 -1.26 -7.95 -3.52
C LYS A 80 -1.02 -9.45 -3.43
N ARG A 81 -0.89 -10.13 -4.57
CA ARG A 81 -0.60 -11.57 -4.62
C ARG A 81 0.75 -11.91 -4.02
N TYR A 82 1.80 -11.18 -4.41
CA TYR A 82 3.16 -11.38 -3.92
C TYR A 82 3.24 -11.11 -2.42
N THR A 83 2.79 -9.94 -1.99
CA THR A 83 2.85 -9.51 -0.58
C THR A 83 2.00 -10.40 0.31
N SER A 84 0.79 -10.78 -0.11
CA SER A 84 -0.06 -11.72 0.64
C SER A 84 0.69 -13.01 0.95
N ARG A 85 1.37 -13.60 -0.03
CA ARG A 85 2.12 -14.84 0.17
C ARG A 85 3.26 -14.65 1.15
N GLN A 86 4.12 -13.67 0.91
CA GLN A 86 5.30 -13.41 1.76
C GLN A 86 4.91 -13.08 3.20
N ILE A 87 3.86 -12.28 3.40
CA ILE A 87 3.38 -11.89 4.72
C ILE A 87 2.80 -13.11 5.45
N THR A 88 1.93 -13.89 4.80
CA THR A 88 1.35 -15.07 5.47
C THR A 88 2.37 -16.17 5.73
N ASP A 89 3.39 -16.32 4.87
CA ASP A 89 4.51 -17.23 5.11
C ASP A 89 5.32 -16.80 6.35
N LEU A 90 5.50 -15.48 6.55
CA LEU A 90 6.14 -14.93 7.75
C LEU A 90 5.27 -15.13 9.01
N MET A 91 3.95 -14.93 8.89
CA MET A 91 2.99 -15.11 10.00
C MET A 91 2.93 -16.55 10.53
N VAL A 92 3.34 -17.57 9.76
CA VAL A 92 3.36 -18.97 10.24
C VAL A 92 4.22 -19.13 11.50
N ASN A 93 5.28 -18.33 11.62
CA ASN A 93 6.20 -18.36 12.76
C ASN A 93 5.98 -17.19 13.74
N ASP A 94 4.87 -16.47 13.61
CA ASP A 94 4.48 -15.36 14.48
C ASP A 94 3.26 -15.77 15.32
N ASP A 95 3.52 -16.17 16.56
CA ASP A 95 2.50 -16.68 17.47
C ASP A 95 1.42 -15.64 17.80
N GLU A 96 1.75 -14.35 17.78
CA GLU A 96 0.79 -13.26 18.05
C GLU A 96 -0.22 -13.11 16.91
N LYS A 97 0.13 -13.57 15.71
CA LYS A 97 -0.70 -13.46 14.50
C LYS A 97 -1.38 -14.78 14.10
N ARG A 98 -1.22 -15.83 14.90
CA ARG A 98 -1.73 -17.18 14.61
C ARG A 98 -3.25 -17.19 14.40
N ASP A 99 -4.00 -16.54 15.29
CA ASP A 99 -5.46 -16.51 15.20
C ASP A 99 -5.93 -15.75 13.94
N TRP A 100 -5.27 -14.64 13.61
CA TRP A 100 -5.58 -13.88 12.39
C TRP A 100 -5.27 -14.69 11.13
N LEU A 101 -4.15 -15.42 11.11
CA LEU A 101 -3.78 -16.30 10.01
C LEU A 101 -4.83 -17.41 9.81
N LEU A 102 -5.31 -18.00 10.89
CA LEU A 102 -6.37 -19.02 10.84
C LEU A 102 -7.67 -18.45 10.26
N GLU A 103 -8.07 -17.24 10.67
CA GLU A 103 -9.24 -16.57 10.09
C GLU A 103 -9.06 -16.24 8.60
N MET A 104 -7.85 -15.83 8.18
CA MET A 104 -7.54 -15.61 6.77
C MET A 104 -7.60 -16.91 5.94
N GLN A 105 -7.26 -18.06 6.52
CA GLN A 105 -7.38 -19.37 5.88
C GLN A 105 -8.85 -19.79 5.75
N LYS A 106 -9.62 -19.72 6.84
CA LYS A 106 -11.06 -20.00 6.83
C LYS A 106 -11.81 -19.16 5.80
N GLU A 107 -11.47 -17.88 5.71
CA GLU A 107 -12.11 -16.98 4.75
C GLU A 107 -11.74 -17.30 3.30
N ALA A 108 -10.50 -17.75 3.04
CA ALA A 108 -10.10 -18.22 1.72
C ALA A 108 -10.85 -19.50 1.31
N GLU A 109 -11.00 -20.45 2.23
CA GLU A 109 -11.77 -21.68 2.03
C GLU A 109 -13.25 -21.38 1.77
N ARG A 110 -13.86 -20.52 2.59
CA ARG A 110 -15.26 -20.07 2.45
C ARG A 110 -15.54 -19.47 1.09
N LEU A 111 -14.61 -18.65 0.58
CA LEU A 111 -14.69 -18.03 -0.74
C LEU A 111 -14.19 -18.93 -1.88
N LYS A 112 -13.75 -20.17 -1.58
CA LYS A 112 -13.20 -21.13 -2.54
C LYS A 112 -12.06 -20.53 -3.39
N ARG A 113 -11.18 -19.75 -2.77
CA ARG A 113 -10.04 -19.14 -3.46
C ARG A 113 -9.00 -20.21 -3.81
N THR A 114 -8.24 -19.97 -4.88
CA THR A 114 -7.06 -20.78 -5.21
C THR A 114 -5.89 -20.54 -4.25
N SER A 115 -5.84 -19.35 -3.63
CA SER A 115 -4.92 -19.04 -2.53
C SER A 115 -5.37 -19.71 -1.25
N LYS A 116 -4.41 -20.18 -0.44
CA LYS A 116 -4.66 -20.77 0.89
C LYS A 116 -5.08 -19.74 1.95
N THR A 117 -4.85 -18.46 1.67
CA THR A 117 -5.14 -17.35 2.59
C THR A 117 -5.77 -16.18 1.84
N LYS A 118 -6.67 -15.46 2.52
CA LYS A 118 -7.16 -14.14 2.10
C LYS A 118 -6.57 -13.08 3.01
N PHE A 119 -5.39 -12.59 2.66
CA PHE A 119 -4.72 -11.55 3.45
C PHE A 119 -5.34 -10.17 3.25
N TRP A 120 -5.43 -9.73 1.98
CA TRP A 120 -6.02 -8.43 1.64
C TRP A 120 -7.53 -8.53 1.46
N GLN A 121 -8.25 -7.45 1.79
CA GLN A 121 -9.62 -7.25 1.37
C GLN A 121 -9.73 -7.18 -0.16
N ASP A 122 -10.92 -7.46 -0.71
CA ASP A 122 -11.14 -7.38 -2.16
C ASP A 122 -11.24 -5.92 -2.61
N GLY A 123 -10.87 -5.66 -3.86
CA GLY A 123 -10.78 -4.29 -4.37
C GLY A 123 -9.57 -3.52 -3.83
N TYR A 124 -9.42 -2.28 -4.29
CA TYR A 124 -8.33 -1.38 -3.89
C TYR A 124 -8.73 0.11 -4.03
N HIS A 125 -10.03 0.36 -4.20
CA HIS A 125 -10.68 1.68 -4.31
C HIS A 125 -9.86 2.75 -5.05
N PRO A 126 -9.49 2.52 -6.32
CA PRO A 126 -8.74 3.49 -7.09
C PRO A 126 -9.54 4.77 -7.24
N MET A 127 -8.90 5.89 -6.92
CA MET A 127 -9.44 7.23 -7.10
C MET A 127 -8.48 8.02 -7.96
N GLU A 128 -9.01 8.50 -9.08
CA GLU A 128 -8.24 9.25 -10.07
C GLU A 128 -7.78 10.61 -9.53
N ILE A 129 -6.50 10.93 -9.69
CA ILE A 129 -5.95 12.24 -9.34
C ILE A 129 -6.09 13.17 -10.55
N TYR A 130 -7.11 14.03 -10.51
CA TYR A 130 -7.49 14.90 -11.63
C TYR A 130 -6.87 16.31 -11.59
N SER A 131 -6.14 16.67 -10.53
CA SER A 131 -5.47 17.98 -10.41
C SER A 131 -4.37 17.97 -9.34
N ASP A 132 -3.42 18.90 -9.44
CA ASP A 132 -2.35 19.09 -8.45
C ASP A 132 -2.89 19.43 -7.05
N TRP A 133 -3.96 20.24 -6.99
CA TRP A 133 -4.64 20.52 -5.73
C TRP A 133 -5.15 19.23 -5.08
N PHE A 134 -5.78 18.36 -5.87
CA PHE A 134 -6.32 17.10 -5.37
C PHE A 134 -5.22 16.11 -5.00
N LEU A 135 -4.12 16.08 -5.76
CA LEU A 135 -2.90 15.35 -5.41
C LEU A 135 -2.40 15.77 -4.02
N LYS A 136 -2.19 17.07 -3.82
CA LYS A 136 -1.74 17.63 -2.55
C LYS A 136 -2.70 17.29 -1.42
N GLN A 137 -4.01 17.42 -1.64
CA GLN A 137 -5.03 17.06 -0.65
C GLN A 137 -4.88 15.60 -0.21
N LYS A 138 -4.65 14.67 -1.14
CA LYS A 138 -4.49 13.24 -0.82
C LYS A 138 -3.15 12.93 -0.15
N ILE A 139 -2.08 13.62 -0.53
CA ILE A 139 -0.78 13.54 0.15
C ILE A 139 -0.94 13.98 1.61
N ASP A 140 -1.52 15.16 1.85
CA ASP A 140 -1.75 15.69 3.20
C ASP A 140 -2.63 14.74 4.03
N TYR A 141 -3.65 14.14 3.40
CA TYR A 141 -4.49 13.14 4.05
C TYR A 141 -3.69 11.91 4.52
N ILE A 142 -2.95 11.25 3.62
CA ILE A 142 -2.22 10.02 4.00
C ILE A 142 -1.08 10.28 4.96
N HIS A 143 -0.47 11.47 4.91
CA HIS A 143 0.60 11.88 5.82
C HIS A 143 0.09 12.16 7.23
N ASN A 144 -1.14 12.65 7.36
CA ASN A 144 -1.76 12.90 8.67
C ASN A 144 -2.36 11.65 9.31
N ASN A 145 -2.65 10.57 8.56
CA ASN A 145 -3.23 9.34 9.14
C ASN A 145 -2.49 8.81 10.39
N PRO A 146 -1.14 8.69 10.40
CA PRO A 146 -0.42 8.29 11.62
C PRO A 146 -0.58 9.23 12.81
N VAL A 147 -0.82 10.53 12.56
CA VAL A 147 -1.01 11.54 13.60
C VAL A 147 -2.42 11.43 14.18
N GLU A 148 -3.43 11.32 13.32
CA GLU A 148 -4.83 11.15 13.72
C GLU A 148 -5.04 9.83 14.50
N ASP A 149 -4.33 8.76 14.12
CA ASP A 149 -4.32 7.48 14.85
C ASP A 149 -3.45 7.50 16.13
N GLY A 150 -2.79 8.63 16.44
CA GLY A 150 -1.98 8.79 17.65
C GLY A 150 -0.65 8.01 17.65
N ILE A 151 -0.19 7.53 16.49
CA ILE A 151 1.06 6.78 16.33
C ILE A 151 2.27 7.70 16.46
N CYS A 152 2.16 8.94 15.99
CA CYS A 152 3.21 9.95 16.08
C CYS A 152 2.66 11.36 16.29
N LYS A 153 3.53 12.32 16.62
CA LYS A 153 3.14 13.72 16.88
C LYS A 153 3.13 14.58 15.62
N LYS A 154 3.98 14.25 14.64
CA LYS A 154 4.08 14.94 13.36
C LYS A 154 4.12 13.91 12.22
N PRO A 155 3.62 14.24 11.02
CA PRO A 155 3.64 13.33 9.88
C PRO A 155 5.03 12.74 9.58
N GLU A 156 6.06 13.57 9.59
CA GLU A 156 7.44 13.18 9.29
C GLU A 156 8.12 12.35 10.39
N ASP A 157 7.53 12.25 11.57
CA ASP A 157 8.03 11.37 12.63
C ASP A 157 7.74 9.89 12.30
N TYR A 158 6.77 9.60 11.43
CA TYR A 158 6.40 8.23 11.09
C TYR A 158 7.31 7.64 10.01
N LEU A 159 8.09 6.62 10.37
CA LEU A 159 9.12 6.02 9.51
C LEU A 159 8.59 5.45 8.19
N TYR A 160 7.38 4.90 8.20
CA TYR A 160 6.79 4.18 7.06
C TYR A 160 5.82 5.04 6.24
N SER A 161 6.06 6.35 6.22
CA SER A 161 5.34 7.32 5.40
C SER A 161 6.28 8.17 4.57
N SER A 162 5.80 8.51 3.37
CA SER A 162 6.44 9.47 2.47
C SER A 162 6.48 10.90 3.00
N ALA A 163 5.80 11.23 4.10
CA ALA A 163 5.93 12.53 4.76
C ALA A 163 7.40 12.90 5.03
N ARG A 164 8.23 11.88 5.28
CA ARG A 164 9.67 12.01 5.45
C ARG A 164 10.40 12.48 4.20
N ASN A 165 10.03 11.98 3.01
CA ASN A 165 10.60 12.44 1.73
C ASN A 165 10.33 13.94 1.56
N TYR A 166 9.08 14.38 1.76
CA TYR A 166 8.70 15.79 1.66
C TYR A 166 9.38 16.68 2.72
N ALA A 167 9.69 16.13 3.89
CA ALA A 167 10.48 16.79 4.93
C ALA A 167 12.00 16.71 4.70
N LYS A 168 12.47 16.13 3.58
CA LYS A 168 13.90 15.90 3.26
C LYS A 168 14.63 15.07 4.32
N LEU A 169 13.92 14.14 4.95
CA LEU A 169 14.44 13.18 5.90
C LEU A 169 14.66 11.83 5.23
N LYS A 170 15.54 11.01 5.81
CA LYS A 170 15.75 9.63 5.34
C LYS A 170 14.44 8.84 5.37
N SER A 171 14.05 8.29 4.22
CA SER A 171 12.81 7.54 3.98
C SER A 171 13.11 6.08 3.60
N VAL A 172 12.06 5.25 3.56
CA VAL A 172 12.18 3.82 3.21
C VAL A 172 12.08 3.56 1.70
N LEU A 173 11.42 4.46 0.97
CA LEU A 173 11.26 4.46 -0.49
C LEU A 173 11.45 5.89 -1.00
N SER A 174 12.08 6.05 -2.17
CA SER A 174 12.06 7.32 -2.89
C SER A 174 10.72 7.52 -3.59
N ILE A 175 10.35 8.77 -3.78
CA ILE A 175 9.14 9.18 -4.48
C ILE A 175 9.48 10.26 -5.51
N LEU A 176 8.53 10.55 -6.39
CA LEU A 176 8.56 11.74 -7.23
C LEU A 176 7.72 12.85 -6.58
N ASP A 177 8.20 14.08 -6.65
CA ASP A 177 7.42 15.26 -6.32
C ASP A 177 6.42 15.59 -7.46
N VAL A 178 5.68 16.69 -7.29
CA VAL A 178 4.69 17.14 -8.29
C VAL A 178 5.31 17.57 -9.64
N ASN A 179 6.62 17.84 -9.66
CA ASN A 179 7.36 18.22 -10.87
C ASN A 179 8.02 17.01 -11.54
N GLY A 180 7.98 15.83 -10.90
CA GLY A 180 8.63 14.61 -11.38
C GLY A 180 10.08 14.47 -10.91
N ASP A 181 10.52 15.28 -9.95
CA ASP A 181 11.87 15.18 -9.36
C ASP A 181 11.88 14.16 -8.21
N GLU A 182 12.91 13.33 -8.14
CA GLU A 182 13.06 12.33 -7.07
C GLU A 182 13.43 12.99 -5.73
N ILE A 183 12.67 12.70 -4.67
CA ILE A 183 12.84 13.22 -3.30
C ILE A 183 12.78 12.14 -2.20
#